data_AF-A0A9D0NY42-F1
#
_entry.id   AF-A0A9D0NY42-F1
#
_cell.length_a   1.000
_cell.length_b   1.000
_cell.length_c   1.000
_cell.angle_alpha   90.00
_cell.angle_beta   90.00
_cell.angle_gamma   90.00
#
_symmetry.space_group_name_H-M   'P 1'
#
loop_
_entity.id
_entity.type
_entity.pdbx_description
1 polymer ?
#
loop_
_entity_poly.entity_id
_entity_poly.type
_entity_poly.pdbx_seq_one_letter_code
_entity_poly.pdbx_strand_id
1 'polypeptide(L)'
;MIAKTGELAAASAPTSADAALLEKGQSIYRMACAACHASGAANAPIVGNKAAWANRIAQGMDQLVNSAINGKGAMPPKGGRLDLNQEAIQAAIAFMVNSSR
;
A
#
# COMPACT_ATOMS: atom_id res chain seq x y z
N MET A 1 -16.45 -1.30 43.69
CA MET A 1 -15.43 -2.03 42.89
C MET A 1 -15.31 -1.36 41.53
N ILE A 2 -14.23 -0.58 41.38
CA ILE A 2 -13.46 -0.22 40.18
C ILE A 2 -14.21 -0.15 38.83
N ALA A 3 -14.36 1.08 38.33
CA ALA A 3 -14.69 1.38 36.94
C ALA A 3 -13.63 0.80 36.00
N LYS A 4 -14.06 0.14 34.92
CA LYS A 4 -13.18 -0.25 33.81
C LYS A 4 -13.45 0.71 32.66
N THR A 5 -12.65 1.77 32.63
CA THR A 5 -12.48 2.66 31.50
C THR A 5 -12.09 1.84 30.27
N GLY A 6 -13.01 1.75 29.31
CA GLY A 6 -12.69 1.32 27.95
C GLY A 6 -11.99 2.48 27.25
N GLU A 7 -10.67 2.40 27.15
CA GLU A 7 -9.86 3.24 26.28
C GLU A 7 -10.34 2.99 24.83
N LEU A 8 -11.10 3.93 24.29
CA LEU A 8 -11.32 4.02 22.85
C LEU A 8 -9.94 4.22 22.23
N ALA A 9 -9.46 3.20 21.51
CA ALA A 9 -8.29 3.33 20.66
C ALA A 9 -8.56 4.43 19.63
N ALA A 10 -8.10 5.64 19.93
CA ALA A 10 -8.02 6.72 18.97
C ALA A 10 -7.14 6.22 17.82
N ALA A 11 -7.64 6.30 16.59
CA ALA A 11 -6.78 6.20 15.42
C ALA A 11 -5.75 7.33 15.53
N SER A 12 -4.52 6.98 15.90
CA SER A 12 -3.41 7.93 15.99
C SER A 12 -3.29 8.68 14.66
N ALA A 13 -3.28 10.01 14.72
CA ALA A 13 -2.99 10.82 13.54
C ALA A 13 -1.63 10.38 12.95
N PRO A 14 -1.50 10.30 11.61
CA PRO A 14 -0.25 9.92 10.98
C PRO A 14 0.86 10.87 11.42
N THR A 15 2.01 10.32 11.79
CA THR A 15 3.17 11.14 12.15
C THR A 15 3.70 11.88 10.91
N SER A 16 4.52 12.90 11.10
CA SER A 16 5.16 13.59 9.96
C SER A 16 6.01 12.65 9.11
N ALA A 17 6.59 11.61 9.71
CA ALA A 17 7.34 10.58 9.00
C ALA A 17 6.42 9.70 8.13
N ASP A 18 5.23 9.36 8.65
CA ASP A 18 4.21 8.62 7.87
C ASP A 18 3.70 9.47 6.71
N ALA A 19 3.46 10.77 6.93
CA ALA A 19 3.03 11.68 5.88
C ALA A 19 4.07 11.78 4.75
N ALA A 20 5.34 11.96 5.08
CA ALA A 20 6.43 12.00 4.10
C ALA A 20 6.59 10.67 3.34
N LEU A 21 6.43 9.54 4.02
CA LEU A 21 6.43 8.22 3.39
C LEU A 21 5.27 8.09 2.40
N LEU A 22 4.06 8.49 2.79
CA LEU A 22 2.87 8.41 1.96
C LEU A 22 2.96 9.35 0.75
N GLU A 23 3.55 10.54 0.90
CA GLU A 23 3.79 11.47 -0.20
C GLU A 23 4.78 10.90 -1.22
N LYS A 24 5.94 10.38 -0.75
CA LYS A 24 6.90 9.66 -1.60
C LYS A 24 6.23 8.48 -2.31
N GLY A 25 5.44 7.72 -1.57
CA GLY A 25 4.68 6.59 -2.08
C GLY A 25 3.69 6.99 -3.18
N GLN A 26 2.98 8.10 -2.99
CA GLN A 26 2.04 8.64 -3.97
C GLN A 26 2.75 9.03 -5.28
N SER A 27 3.92 9.66 -5.18
CA SER A 27 4.72 10.02 -6.36
C SER A 27 5.11 8.78 -7.16
N ILE A 28 5.64 7.75 -6.49
CA ILE A 28 6.03 6.49 -7.14
C ILE A 28 4.81 5.75 -7.72
N TYR A 29 3.70 5.73 -6.97
CA TYR A 29 2.44 5.17 -7.46
C TYR A 29 2.04 5.82 -8.79
N ARG A 30 2.06 7.16 -8.88
CA ARG A 30 1.70 7.87 -10.11
C ARG A 30 2.65 7.56 -11.27
N MET A 31 3.95 7.46 -11.00
CA MET A 31 4.97 7.22 -12.03
C MET A 31 4.98 5.79 -12.59
N ALA A 32 4.55 4.80 -11.81
CA ALA A 32 4.75 3.39 -12.16
C ALA A 32 3.50 2.52 -11.96
N CYS A 33 2.88 2.61 -10.80
CA CYS A 33 1.86 1.65 -10.38
C CYS A 33 0.45 1.98 -10.92
N ALA A 34 0.16 3.27 -11.10
CA ALA A 34 -1.15 3.78 -11.50
C ALA A 34 -1.58 3.27 -12.89
N ALA A 35 -0.62 2.97 -13.77
CA ALA A 35 -0.88 2.44 -15.11
C ALA A 35 -1.81 1.22 -15.10
N CYS A 36 -1.72 0.37 -14.07
CA CYS A 36 -2.62 -0.77 -13.89
C CYS A 36 -3.56 -0.61 -12.70
N HIS A 37 -3.07 -0.06 -11.60
CA HIS A 37 -3.82 -0.03 -10.34
C HIS A 37 -4.83 1.13 -10.22
N ALA A 38 -4.87 2.06 -11.17
CA ALA A 38 -5.92 3.08 -11.22
C ALA A 38 -7.21 2.54 -11.86
N SER A 39 -7.10 1.76 -12.94
CA SER A 39 -8.23 1.23 -13.72
C SER A 39 -8.54 -0.23 -13.48
N GLY A 40 -7.60 -0.99 -12.91
CA GLY A 40 -7.67 -2.44 -12.79
C GLY A 40 -7.22 -3.19 -14.04
N ALA A 41 -6.38 -2.56 -14.88
CA ALA A 41 -5.84 -3.18 -16.08
C ALA A 41 -5.19 -4.53 -15.74
N ALA A 42 -5.39 -5.51 -16.63
CA ALA A 42 -4.94 -6.90 -16.43
C ALA A 42 -5.38 -7.53 -15.09
N ASN A 43 -6.56 -7.15 -14.59
CA ASN A 43 -7.12 -7.57 -13.29
C ASN A 43 -6.31 -7.10 -12.07
N ALA A 44 -5.56 -5.99 -12.19
CA ALA A 44 -4.88 -5.40 -11.07
C ALA A 44 -5.88 -4.93 -9.99
N PRO A 45 -5.58 -5.08 -8.69
CA PRO A 45 -6.45 -4.56 -7.63
C PRO A 45 -6.47 -3.03 -7.68
N ILE A 46 -7.65 -2.47 -7.95
CA ILE A 46 -7.87 -1.02 -8.02
C ILE A 46 -7.60 -0.40 -6.65
N VAL A 47 -6.70 0.58 -6.59
CA VAL A 47 -6.44 1.34 -5.35
C VAL A 47 -7.67 2.15 -4.97
N GLY A 48 -8.04 2.13 -3.69
CA GLY A 48 -9.30 2.68 -3.19
C GLY A 48 -10.43 1.66 -3.07
N ASN A 49 -10.34 0.51 -3.75
CA ASN A 49 -11.33 -0.56 -3.60
C ASN A 49 -11.07 -1.37 -2.32
N LYS A 50 -11.70 -0.97 -1.22
CA LYS A 50 -11.55 -1.60 0.11
C LYS A 50 -11.78 -3.11 0.07
N ALA A 51 -12.80 -3.58 -0.64
CA ALA A 51 -13.13 -5.00 -0.73
C ALA A 51 -12.03 -5.81 -1.44
N ALA A 52 -11.47 -5.26 -2.54
CA ALA A 52 -10.37 -5.90 -3.25
C ALA A 52 -9.08 -5.94 -2.40
N TRP A 53 -8.88 -4.96 -1.52
CA TRP A 53 -7.67 -4.83 -0.71
C TRP A 53 -7.72 -5.48 0.67
N ALA A 54 -8.90 -5.75 1.24
CA ALA A 54 -9.03 -6.30 2.59
C ALA A 54 -8.18 -7.57 2.82
N ASN A 55 -8.36 -8.60 1.99
CA ASN A 55 -7.58 -9.85 2.09
C ASN A 55 -6.10 -9.68 1.74
N ARG A 56 -5.74 -8.63 1.01
CA ARG A 56 -4.35 -8.31 0.66
C ARG A 56 -3.65 -7.64 1.85
N ILE A 57 -4.31 -6.66 2.46
CA ILE A 57 -3.83 -5.96 3.65
C ILE A 57 -3.67 -6.95 4.81
N ALA A 58 -4.58 -7.93 4.94
CA ALA A 58 -4.49 -8.98 5.96
C ALA A 58 -3.24 -9.87 5.84
N GLN A 59 -2.58 -9.93 4.69
CA GLN A 59 -1.31 -10.67 4.51
C GLN A 59 -0.10 -9.92 5.10
N GLY A 60 -0.25 -8.64 5.44
CA GLY A 60 0.80 -7.79 5.97
C GLY A 60 1.66 -7.11 4.90
N MET A 61 2.35 -6.04 5.31
CA MET A 61 3.13 -5.19 4.41
C MET A 61 4.29 -5.94 3.74
N ASP A 62 5.01 -6.80 4.46
CA ASP A 62 6.16 -7.51 3.93
C ASP A 62 5.79 -8.43 2.76
N GLN A 63 4.64 -9.11 2.85
CA GLN A 63 4.15 -9.98 1.78
C GLN A 63 3.74 -9.19 0.54
N LEU A 64 3.13 -8.01 0.73
CA LEU A 64 2.79 -7.12 -0.36
C LEU A 64 4.05 -6.57 -1.05
N VAL A 65 5.04 -6.14 -0.26
CA VAL A 65 6.35 -5.67 -0.75
C VAL A 65 7.06 -6.77 -1.53
N ASN A 66 7.12 -7.97 -0.97
CA ASN A 66 7.74 -9.11 -1.63
C ASN A 66 7.05 -9.46 -2.96
N SER A 67 5.71 -9.44 -2.99
CA SER A 67 4.95 -9.64 -4.23
C SER A 67 5.25 -8.57 -5.28
N ALA A 68 5.40 -7.32 -4.86
CA ALA A 68 5.70 -6.23 -5.79
C ALA A 68 7.14 -6.27 -6.30
N ILE A 69 8.11 -6.63 -5.45
CA ILE A 69 9.52 -6.76 -5.85
C ILE A 69 9.67 -7.87 -6.89
N ASN A 70 9.08 -9.04 -6.63
CA ASN A 70 9.24 -10.22 -7.48
C ASN A 70 8.25 -10.29 -8.64
N GLY A 71 7.19 -9.49 -8.61
CA GLY A 71 6.07 -9.61 -9.55
C GLY A 71 5.10 -10.73 -9.15
N LYS A 72 3.89 -10.68 -9.73
CA LYS A 72 2.83 -11.68 -9.47
C LYS A 72 1.81 -11.70 -10.60
N GLY A 73 1.68 -12.84 -11.28
CA GLY A 73 0.77 -12.96 -12.42
C GLY A 73 1.14 -11.96 -13.52
N ALA A 74 0.20 -11.10 -13.91
CA ALA A 74 0.43 -10.04 -14.89
C ALA A 74 1.22 -8.83 -14.37
N MET A 75 1.44 -8.72 -13.05
CA MET A 75 2.23 -7.64 -12.46
C MET A 75 3.73 -7.93 -12.65
N PRO A 76 4.49 -7.10 -13.40
CA PRO A 76 5.92 -7.30 -13.57
C PRO A 76 6.71 -7.06 -12.28
N PRO A 77 7.91 -7.65 -12.14
CA PRO A 77 8.82 -7.35 -11.03
C PRO A 77 9.05 -5.84 -10.89
N LYS A 78 9.03 -5.35 -9.65
CA LYS A 78 9.14 -3.93 -9.29
C LYS A 78 8.18 -3.00 -10.03
N GLY A 79 7.01 -3.50 -10.47
CA GLY A 79 6.07 -2.72 -11.28
C GLY A 79 6.64 -2.28 -12.64
N GLY A 80 7.62 -3.02 -13.17
CA GLY A 80 8.27 -2.71 -14.44
C GLY A 80 9.38 -1.65 -14.32
N ARG A 81 9.72 -1.24 -13.10
CA ARG A 81 10.70 -0.20 -12.81
C ARG A 81 11.89 -0.77 -12.05
N LEU A 82 12.85 -1.31 -12.79
CA LEU A 82 14.05 -1.96 -12.22
C LEU A 82 14.93 -1.00 -11.41
N ASP A 83 14.81 0.31 -11.70
CA ASP A 83 15.48 1.41 -11.01
C ASP A 83 14.94 1.67 -9.59
N LEU A 84 13.74 1.18 -9.24
CA LEU A 84 13.22 1.33 -7.89
C LEU A 84 13.91 0.37 -6.92
N ASN A 85 14.37 0.89 -5.78
CA ASN A 85 14.86 0.07 -4.67
C ASN A 85 13.69 -0.41 -3.78
N GLN A 86 14.00 -1.27 -2.79
CA GLN A 86 13.00 -1.83 -1.89
C GLN A 86 12.22 -0.75 -1.11
N GLU A 87 12.90 0.29 -0.63
CA GLU A 87 12.27 1.38 0.12
C GLU A 87 11.26 2.16 -0.73
N ALA A 88 11.59 2.41 -2.00
CA ALA A 88 10.70 3.06 -2.95
C ALA A 88 9.43 2.22 -3.19
N ILE A 89 9.59 0.90 -3.35
CA ILE A 89 8.47 -0.03 -3.52
C ILE A 89 7.63 -0.07 -2.23
N GLN A 90 8.25 -0.11 -1.06
CA GLN A 90 7.56 -0.09 0.23
C GLN A 90 6.74 1.19 0.40
N ALA A 91 7.29 2.35 0.05
CA ALA A 91 6.56 3.62 0.08
C ALA A 91 5.32 3.58 -0.84
N ALA A 92 5.48 3.09 -2.08
CA ALA A 92 4.37 2.97 -3.02
C ALA A 92 3.24 2.07 -2.47
N ILE A 93 3.60 0.92 -1.89
CA ILE A 93 2.63 -0.01 -1.32
C ILE A 93 1.98 0.58 -0.07
N ALA A 94 2.73 1.28 0.77
CA ALA A 94 2.17 1.97 1.94
C ALA A 94 1.09 2.97 1.51
N PHE A 95 1.36 3.76 0.46
CA PHE A 95 0.37 4.66 -0.13
C PHE A 95 -0.87 3.91 -0.65
N MET A 96 -0.67 2.83 -1.43
CA MET A 96 -1.78 2.05 -2.00
C MET A 96 -2.64 1.40 -0.92
N VAL A 97 -2.02 0.84 0.11
CA VAL A 97 -2.68 0.26 1.29
C VAL A 97 -3.43 1.33 2.05
N ASN A 98 -2.79 2.46 2.39
CA ASN A 98 -3.44 3.55 3.10
C ASN A 98 -4.66 4.09 2.35
N SER A 99 -4.55 4.18 1.03
CA SER A 99 -5.65 4.62 0.16
C SER A 99 -6.78 3.59 0.04
N SER A 100 -6.59 2.36 0.53
CA SER A 100 -7.53 1.24 0.36
C SER A 100 -7.99 0.60 1.67
N ARG A 101 -7.73 1.25 2.82
CA ARG A 101 -8.32 0.91 4.12
C ARG A 101 -9.69 1.55 4.27
#